data_AF-A0AAV4QPV6-F1
#
_entry.id   AF-A0AAV4QPV6-F1
#
_cell.length_a   1.000
_cell.length_b   1.000
_cell.length_c   1.000
_cell.angle_alpha   90.00
_cell.angle_beta   90.00
_cell.angle_gamma   90.00
#
_symmetry.space_group_name_H-M   'P 1'
#
loop_
_entity.id
_entity.type
_entity.pdbx_description
1 polymer ?
#
loop_
_entity_poly.entity_id
_entity_poly.type
_entity_poly.pdbx_seq_one_letter_code
_entity_poly.pdbx_strand_id
1 'polypeptide(L)'
;MYTTISKTATQLEIRHKLKLQKFFDHYTHLDYADRKCYGYRLHQLVTNCNFNSMSCQADNFSYFQSIHYGNCYTFNKASSNHTESNRLAVRKVGQDSGLDLELNTCLDTYLDFNASAGMRVIVHNADEDPNPEEDGFNIVPGYETQVSLTKISIQRLPAPYRDRCRDYKTSKAVNSIAFANVSKKCPVRNVDALILFFGQI
;
A
#
# COMPACT_ATOMS: atom_id res chain seq x y z
N MET A 1 -39.25 11.86 -9.51
CA MET A 1 -39.25 10.70 -8.60
C MET A 1 -38.12 10.92 -7.60
N TYR A 2 -38.40 11.56 -6.46
CA TYR A 2 -37.38 11.88 -5.45
C TYR A 2 -37.33 10.75 -4.43
N THR A 3 -36.23 10.02 -4.38
CA THR A 3 -35.98 9.02 -3.33
C THR A 3 -35.85 9.73 -1.99
N THR A 4 -36.84 9.55 -1.12
CA THR A 4 -36.81 10.04 0.27
C THR A 4 -35.85 9.14 1.05
N ILE A 5 -34.59 9.56 1.20
CA ILE A 5 -33.65 8.89 2.11
C ILE A 5 -34.24 9.04 3.52
N SER A 6 -34.59 7.91 4.15
CA SER A 6 -35.27 7.90 5.44
C SER A 6 -34.37 8.50 6.53
N LYS A 7 -34.95 9.28 7.44
CA LYS A 7 -34.25 9.85 8.61
C LYS A 7 -33.55 8.78 9.47
N THR A 8 -33.94 7.51 9.34
CA THR A 8 -33.36 6.36 10.02
C THR A 8 -32.05 5.89 9.39
N ALA A 9 -31.92 5.94 8.06
CA ALA A 9 -30.68 5.62 7.36
C ALA A 9 -29.55 6.60 7.73
N THR A 10 -29.88 7.89 7.83
CA THR A 10 -28.95 8.94 8.26
C THR A 10 -28.54 8.82 9.73
N GLN A 11 -29.43 8.37 10.62
CA GLN A 11 -29.09 8.12 12.03
C GLN A 11 -28.17 6.89 12.22
N LEU A 12 -28.35 5.83 11.42
CA LEU A 12 -27.47 4.66 11.45
C LEU A 12 -26.05 5.01 10.98
N GLU A 13 -25.94 5.79 9.90
CA GLU A 13 -24.66 6.30 9.40
C GLU A 13 -23.92 7.16 10.44
N ILE A 14 -24.62 8.05 11.14
CA ILE A 14 -24.04 8.85 12.23
C ILE A 14 -23.51 7.93 13.34
N ARG A 15 -24.27 6.89 13.71
CA ARG A 15 -23.87 5.93 14.74
C ARG A 15 -22.60 5.16 14.34
N HIS A 16 -22.51 4.73 13.08
CA HIS A 16 -21.33 4.05 12.56
C HIS A 16 -20.10 4.97 12.59
N LYS A 17 -20.25 6.22 12.14
CA LYS A 17 -19.17 7.23 12.20
C LYS A 17 -18.68 7.48 13.63
N LEU A 18 -19.60 7.59 14.60
CA LEU A 18 -19.23 7.77 16.00
C LEU A 18 -18.49 6.55 16.59
N LYS A 19 -18.92 5.33 16.26
CA LYS A 19 -18.21 4.10 16.66
C LYS A 19 -16.81 4.05 16.06
N LEU A 20 -16.70 4.34 14.77
CA LEU A 20 -15.43 4.39 14.04
C LEU A 20 -14.48 5.41 14.65
N GLN A 21 -14.96 6.61 14.99
CA GLN A 21 -14.15 7.65 15.63
C GLN A 21 -13.64 7.22 17.00
N LYS A 22 -14.50 6.60 17.83
CA LYS A 22 -14.09 6.07 19.15
C LYS A 22 -13.06 4.95 19.01
N PHE A 23 -13.23 4.09 18.02
CA PHE A 23 -12.26 3.04 17.73
C PHE A 23 -10.90 3.64 17.33
N PHE A 24 -10.86 4.56 16.37
CA PHE A 24 -9.62 5.20 15.95
C PHE A 24 -8.95 5.99 17.07
N ASP A 25 -9.72 6.71 17.88
CA ASP A 25 -9.20 7.41 19.06
C ASP A 25 -8.49 6.42 19.99
N HIS A 26 -9.11 5.29 20.32
CA HIS A 26 -8.43 4.26 21.12
C HIS A 26 -7.22 3.64 20.41
N TYR A 27 -7.37 3.23 19.14
CA TYR A 27 -6.35 2.53 18.36
C TYR A 27 -5.08 3.36 18.16
N THR A 28 -5.20 4.67 17.98
CA THR A 28 -4.05 5.57 17.79
C THR A 28 -3.21 5.75 19.07
N HIS A 29 -3.79 5.57 20.24
CA HIS A 29 -3.10 5.64 21.53
C HIS A 29 -2.38 4.33 21.92
N LEU A 30 -2.63 3.24 21.19
CA LEU A 30 -1.94 1.97 21.40
C LEU A 30 -0.50 2.04 20.91
N ASP A 31 0.38 1.27 21.55
CA ASP A 31 1.75 1.13 21.10
C ASP A 31 1.83 0.39 19.75
N TYR A 32 3.02 0.38 19.16
CA TYR A 32 3.22 -0.25 17.85
C TYR A 32 2.98 -1.77 17.86
N ALA A 33 3.34 -2.43 18.96
CA ALA A 33 3.25 -3.88 19.09
C ALA A 33 1.80 -4.34 19.29
N ASP A 34 1.05 -3.62 20.11
CA ASP A 34 -0.37 -3.80 20.34
C ASP A 34 -1.15 -3.59 19.04
N ARG A 35 -0.92 -2.47 18.33
CA ARG A 35 -1.56 -2.24 17.03
C ARG A 35 -1.30 -3.37 16.04
N LYS A 36 -0.09 -3.94 16.05
CA LYS A 36 0.26 -5.08 15.19
C LYS A 36 -0.58 -6.32 15.49
N CYS A 37 -1.00 -6.52 16.73
CA CYS A 37 -1.89 -7.62 17.13
C CYS A 37 -3.34 -7.44 16.66
N TYR A 38 -3.80 -6.20 16.47
CA TYR A 38 -5.13 -5.91 15.92
C TYR A 38 -5.20 -6.10 14.40
N GLY A 39 -4.07 -5.95 13.69
CA GLY A 39 -4.04 -6.13 12.24
C GLY A 39 -3.84 -7.58 11.80
N TYR A 40 -4.23 -7.88 10.57
CA TYR A 40 -4.03 -9.21 9.98
C TYR A 40 -2.56 -9.57 9.79
N ARG A 41 -2.26 -10.86 9.89
CA ARG A 41 -0.93 -11.42 9.60
C ARG A 41 -0.80 -11.76 8.10
N LEU A 42 0.43 -11.84 7.61
CA LEU A 42 0.71 -12.15 6.19
C LEU A 42 -0.02 -13.41 5.70
N HIS A 43 0.12 -14.52 6.43
CA HIS A 43 -0.51 -15.80 6.06
C HIS A 43 -2.05 -15.80 6.17
N GLN A 44 -2.64 -14.81 6.86
CA GLN A 44 -4.09 -14.65 6.89
C GLN A 44 -4.58 -13.91 5.65
N LEU A 45 -3.80 -12.93 5.15
CA LEU A 45 -4.17 -12.13 3.98
C LEU A 45 -3.77 -12.79 2.66
N VAL A 46 -2.60 -13.42 2.59
CA VAL A 46 -2.05 -14.05 1.38
C VAL A 46 -2.07 -15.55 1.59
N THR A 47 -3.02 -16.22 0.93
CA THR A 47 -3.15 -17.69 1.01
C THR A 47 -2.24 -18.39 0.02
N ASN A 48 -2.06 -17.80 -1.17
CA ASN A 48 -1.16 -18.31 -2.20
C ASN A 48 -0.41 -17.15 -2.88
N CYS A 49 0.85 -17.40 -3.27
CA CYS A 49 1.67 -16.42 -3.94
C CYS A 49 2.63 -17.07 -4.92
N ASN A 50 2.56 -16.62 -6.17
CA ASN A 50 3.46 -17.03 -7.24
C ASN A 50 4.08 -15.81 -7.91
N PHE A 51 5.39 -15.85 -8.13
CA PHE A 51 6.10 -14.88 -8.95
C PHE A 51 7.05 -15.61 -9.89
N ASN A 52 7.04 -15.29 -11.19
CA ASN A 52 7.79 -16.06 -12.19
C ASN A 52 7.49 -17.58 -12.16
N SER A 53 6.22 -17.94 -11.92
CA SER A 53 5.77 -19.33 -11.76
C SER A 53 6.47 -20.09 -10.60
N MET A 54 7.04 -19.38 -9.63
CA MET A 54 7.65 -19.95 -8.43
C MET A 54 6.92 -19.44 -7.18
N SER A 55 6.72 -20.32 -6.20
CA SER A 55 6.13 -19.94 -4.92
C SER A 55 6.97 -18.86 -4.24
N CYS A 56 6.34 -17.78 -3.82
CA CYS A 56 6.99 -16.72 -3.06
C CYS A 56 7.43 -17.23 -1.69
N GLN A 57 8.46 -16.61 -1.12
CA GLN A 57 8.88 -16.82 0.26
C GLN A 57 8.34 -15.71 1.15
N ALA A 58 8.12 -16.00 2.45
CA ALA A 58 7.69 -14.99 3.42
C ALA A 58 8.68 -13.81 3.50
N ASP A 59 9.97 -14.07 3.31
CA ASP A 59 11.03 -13.06 3.29
C ASP A 59 10.95 -12.11 2.08
N ASN A 60 10.16 -12.45 1.05
CA ASN A 60 9.90 -11.53 -0.06
C ASN A 60 8.91 -10.42 0.32
N PHE A 61 8.29 -10.51 1.50
CA PHE A 61 7.35 -9.52 2.01
C PHE A 61 7.97 -8.72 3.15
N SER A 62 7.88 -7.40 3.04
CA SER A 62 8.21 -6.46 4.11
C SER A 62 6.95 -5.98 4.80
N TYR A 63 6.99 -5.87 6.11
CA TYR A 63 5.88 -5.38 6.92
C TYR A 63 6.01 -3.88 7.19
N PHE A 64 4.90 -3.15 7.12
CA PHE A 64 4.75 -1.83 7.73
C PHE A 64 3.33 -1.67 8.29
N GLN A 65 3.13 -0.65 9.13
CA GLN A 65 1.85 -0.40 9.76
C GLN A 65 1.29 0.95 9.32
N SER A 66 0.04 0.96 8.87
CA SER A 66 -0.75 2.16 8.63
C SER A 66 -1.74 2.36 9.79
N ILE A 67 -1.92 3.62 10.20
CA ILE A 67 -2.94 3.97 11.20
C ILE A 67 -4.35 3.72 10.65
N HIS A 68 -4.57 4.00 9.36
CA HIS A 68 -5.90 3.89 8.75
C HIS A 68 -6.23 2.48 8.24
N TYR A 69 -5.19 1.72 7.87
CA TYR A 69 -5.37 0.43 7.20
C TYR A 69 -4.74 -0.76 7.92
N GLY A 70 -4.12 -0.55 9.08
CA GLY A 70 -3.60 -1.62 9.92
C GLY A 70 -2.28 -2.21 9.42
N ASN A 71 -2.20 -3.54 9.44
CA ASN A 71 -1.00 -4.26 9.02
C ASN A 71 -0.92 -4.34 7.50
N CYS A 72 0.25 -3.97 6.96
CA CYS A 72 0.46 -3.84 5.54
C CYS A 72 1.69 -4.64 5.12
N TYR A 73 1.65 -5.23 3.93
CA TYR A 73 2.72 -6.09 3.41
C TYR A 73 3.13 -5.66 2.01
N THR A 74 4.43 -5.45 1.81
CA THR A 74 5.04 -5.05 0.54
C THR A 74 5.83 -6.19 -0.06
N PHE A 75 5.48 -6.63 -1.25
CA PHE A 75 6.30 -7.59 -1.98
C PHE A 75 7.51 -6.90 -2.64
N ASN A 76 8.68 -7.53 -2.55
CA ASN A 76 9.91 -7.11 -3.23
C ASN A 76 10.41 -5.69 -2.84
N LYS A 77 10.25 -5.28 -1.57
CA LYS A 77 10.76 -3.99 -1.06
C LYS A 77 12.29 -3.97 -0.99
N ALA A 78 12.92 -2.83 -1.29
CA ALA A 78 14.35 -2.64 -1.05
C ALA A 78 14.64 -2.63 0.46
N SER A 79 15.64 -3.39 0.90
CA SER A 79 16.07 -3.49 2.30
C SER A 79 17.59 -3.54 2.35
N SER A 80 18.21 -3.15 3.46
CA SER A 80 19.67 -3.18 3.63
C SER A 80 20.28 -4.57 3.40
N ASN A 81 19.49 -5.62 3.61
CA ASN A 81 19.88 -7.02 3.42
C ASN A 81 19.61 -7.53 1.99
N HIS A 82 18.82 -6.79 1.20
CA HIS A 82 18.58 -7.04 -0.22
C HIS A 82 19.54 -6.17 -1.03
N THR A 83 20.60 -6.77 -1.56
CA THR A 83 21.41 -6.13 -2.59
C THR A 83 20.59 -6.02 -3.88
N GLU A 84 20.95 -5.13 -4.81
CA GLU A 84 20.32 -5.02 -6.14
C GLU A 84 20.24 -6.37 -6.87
N SER A 85 21.17 -7.29 -6.58
CA SER A 85 21.19 -8.66 -7.13
C SER A 85 20.08 -9.58 -6.59
N ASN A 86 19.46 -9.25 -5.45
CA ASN A 86 18.41 -10.03 -4.80
C ASN A 86 17.01 -9.42 -5.02
N ARG A 87 16.88 -8.38 -5.85
CA ARG A 87 15.59 -7.83 -6.26
C ARG A 87 14.96 -8.76 -7.28
N LEU A 88 13.71 -9.11 -7.05
CA LEU A 88 12.96 -9.97 -7.94
C LEU A 88 12.58 -9.17 -9.20
N ALA A 89 12.93 -9.72 -10.36
CA ALA A 89 12.62 -9.13 -11.66
C ALA A 89 11.75 -10.10 -12.48
N VAL A 90 10.83 -9.54 -13.26
CA VAL A 90 9.98 -10.31 -14.18
C VAL A 90 10.85 -10.89 -15.29
N ARG A 91 10.72 -12.19 -15.57
CA ARG A 91 11.53 -12.89 -16.60
C ARG A 91 11.08 -12.58 -18.02
N LYS A 92 9.77 -12.56 -18.26
CA LYS A 92 9.13 -12.27 -19.55
C LYS A 92 7.85 -11.48 -19.34
N VAL A 93 7.43 -10.73 -20.34
CA VAL A 93 6.10 -10.10 -20.32
C VAL A 93 5.04 -11.19 -20.44
N GLY A 94 4.02 -11.15 -19.58
CA GLY A 94 2.90 -12.09 -19.58
C GLY A 94 2.46 -12.47 -18.16
N GLN A 95 1.27 -13.05 -18.03
CA GLN A 95 0.67 -13.41 -16.75
C GLN A 95 1.53 -14.42 -15.98
N ASP A 96 2.09 -15.44 -16.65
CA ASP A 96 2.92 -16.48 -16.01
C ASP A 96 4.13 -15.95 -15.23
N SER A 97 4.62 -14.77 -15.63
CA SER A 97 5.81 -14.15 -15.04
C SER A 97 5.49 -12.96 -14.14
N GLY A 98 4.22 -12.61 -14.03
CA GLY A 98 3.73 -11.62 -13.09
C GLY A 98 3.72 -12.12 -11.65
N LEU A 99 3.17 -11.27 -10.79
CA LEU A 99 2.83 -11.62 -9.42
C LEU A 99 1.37 -12.06 -9.40
N ASP A 100 1.15 -13.32 -9.04
CA ASP A 100 -0.15 -13.94 -8.87
C ASP A 100 -0.38 -14.22 -7.39
N LEU A 101 -1.54 -13.78 -6.89
CA LEU A 101 -1.84 -13.70 -5.47
C LEU A 101 -3.27 -14.13 -5.23
N GLU A 102 -3.42 -15.11 -4.36
CA GLU A 102 -4.69 -15.47 -3.78
C GLU A 102 -4.80 -14.82 -2.41
N LEU A 103 -5.87 -14.06 -2.23
CA LEU A 103 -6.03 -13.17 -1.08
C LEU A 103 -7.29 -13.51 -0.31
N ASN A 104 -7.18 -13.49 1.01
CA ASN A 104 -8.30 -13.63 1.91
C ASN A 104 -8.56 -12.30 2.62
N THR A 105 -9.75 -11.74 2.38
CA THR A 105 -10.16 -10.48 2.99
C THR A 105 -10.68 -10.65 4.41
N CYS A 106 -10.83 -11.87 4.94
CA CYS A 106 -11.35 -12.16 6.29
C CYS A 106 -12.64 -11.40 6.61
N LEU A 107 -13.67 -11.51 5.75
CA LEU A 107 -14.92 -10.72 5.87
C LEU A 107 -15.66 -10.94 7.19
N ASP A 108 -15.52 -12.11 7.79
CA ASP A 108 -16.12 -12.50 9.05
C ASP A 108 -15.55 -11.76 10.26
N THR A 109 -14.33 -11.20 10.14
CA THR A 109 -13.67 -10.45 11.21
C THR A 109 -13.85 -8.93 11.07
N TYR A 110 -14.64 -8.47 10.10
CA TYR A 110 -14.89 -7.04 9.91
C TYR A 110 -15.74 -6.48 11.05
N LEU A 111 -15.39 -5.26 11.45
CA LEU A 111 -16.16 -4.53 12.45
C LEU A 111 -17.50 -4.08 11.83
N ASP A 112 -18.59 -4.12 12.62
CA ASP A 112 -19.95 -3.77 12.17
C ASP A 112 -20.08 -2.37 11.54
N PHE A 113 -19.11 -1.49 11.80
CA PHE A 113 -19.08 -0.12 11.30
C PHE A 113 -18.15 0.07 10.10
N ASN A 114 -17.56 -1.00 9.55
CA ASN A 114 -16.81 -0.95 8.30
C ASN A 114 -17.77 -0.67 7.14
N ALA A 115 -17.53 0.44 6.43
CA ALA A 115 -18.43 0.94 5.38
C ALA A 115 -18.26 0.19 4.04
N SER A 116 -17.17 -0.54 3.87
CA SER A 116 -16.81 -1.22 2.63
C SER A 116 -16.05 -2.50 2.96
N ALA A 117 -16.02 -3.43 2.01
CA ALA A 117 -15.23 -4.64 2.08
C ALA A 117 -14.35 -4.79 0.83
N GLY A 118 -13.09 -5.18 1.05
CA GLY A 118 -12.12 -5.34 -0.02
C GLY A 118 -10.71 -5.10 0.48
N MET A 119 -9.78 -5.01 -0.45
CA MET A 119 -8.39 -4.69 -0.15
C MET A 119 -7.94 -3.53 -0.98
N ARG A 120 -7.10 -2.67 -0.41
CA ARG A 120 -6.40 -1.66 -1.20
C ARG A 120 -5.08 -2.24 -1.69
N VAL A 121 -4.68 -1.81 -2.88
CA VAL A 121 -3.51 -2.29 -3.62
C VAL A 121 -2.72 -1.10 -4.17
N ILE A 122 -1.41 -1.07 -3.92
CA ILE A 122 -0.52 0.04 -4.30
C ILE A 122 0.72 -0.46 -5.02
N VAL A 123 1.04 0.18 -6.15
CA VAL A 123 2.26 -0.09 -6.92
C VAL A 123 3.19 1.10 -6.76
N HIS A 124 4.43 0.87 -6.31
CA HIS A 124 5.38 1.95 -5.98
C HIS A 124 6.83 1.56 -6.33
N ASN A 125 7.78 2.49 -6.23
CA ASN A 125 9.19 2.11 -6.35
C ASN A 125 9.61 1.30 -5.10
N ALA A 126 10.43 0.25 -5.25
CA ALA A 126 10.91 -0.51 -4.08
C ALA A 126 11.77 0.31 -3.11
N ASP A 127 12.37 1.41 -3.59
CA ASP A 127 13.15 2.33 -2.75
C ASP A 127 12.29 3.40 -2.06
N GLU A 128 11.00 3.46 -2.39
CA GLU A 128 10.07 4.44 -1.85
C GLU A 128 9.13 3.77 -0.85
N ASP A 129 8.87 4.47 0.25
CA ASP A 129 7.79 4.08 1.14
C ASP A 129 6.44 4.46 0.52
N PRO A 130 5.43 3.61 0.68
CA PRO A 130 4.15 3.85 0.07
C PRO A 130 3.21 4.72 0.90
N ASN A 131 2.30 5.42 0.21
CA ASN A 131 1.27 6.22 0.83
C ASN A 131 -0.15 5.70 0.50
N PRO A 132 -0.80 4.95 1.41
CA PRO A 132 -2.12 4.39 1.14
C PRO A 132 -3.29 5.33 1.21
N GLU A 133 -3.09 6.54 1.71
CA GLU A 133 -4.15 7.54 1.72
C GLU A 133 -4.28 8.22 0.34
N GLU A 134 -3.16 8.34 -0.38
CA GLU A 134 -3.11 9.04 -1.67
C GLU A 134 -3.07 8.08 -2.86
N ASP A 135 -2.28 7.01 -2.77
CA ASP A 135 -2.02 6.10 -3.89
C ASP A 135 -2.79 4.79 -3.74
N GLY A 136 -3.02 4.13 -4.88
CA GLY A 136 -3.60 2.78 -4.95
C GLY A 136 -5.01 2.71 -5.51
N PHE A 137 -5.44 1.47 -5.71
CA PHE A 137 -6.79 1.11 -6.14
C PHE A 137 -7.34 0.03 -5.23
N ASN A 138 -8.66 -0.09 -5.16
CA ASN A 138 -9.32 -1.09 -4.34
C ASN A 138 -9.71 -2.29 -5.21
N ILE A 139 -9.53 -3.49 -4.67
CA ILE A 139 -10.00 -4.75 -5.24
C ILE A 139 -11.16 -5.29 -4.41
N VAL A 140 -12.13 -5.88 -5.10
CA VAL A 140 -13.33 -6.45 -4.48
C VAL A 140 -13.13 -7.95 -4.24
N PRO A 141 -13.62 -8.50 -3.12
CA PRO A 141 -13.56 -9.93 -2.88
C PRO A 141 -14.51 -10.69 -3.82
N GLY A 142 -14.20 -11.95 -4.11
CA GLY A 142 -15.04 -12.85 -4.90
C GLY A 142 -14.87 -12.75 -6.43
N TYR A 143 -13.96 -11.89 -6.91
CA TYR A 143 -13.63 -11.76 -8.33
C TYR A 143 -12.12 -11.76 -8.55
N GLU A 144 -11.68 -12.27 -9.71
CA GLU A 144 -10.29 -12.14 -10.16
C GLU A 144 -10.08 -10.72 -10.70
N THR A 145 -9.04 -10.03 -10.23
CA THR A 145 -8.66 -8.69 -10.72
C THR A 145 -7.30 -8.76 -11.41
N GLN A 146 -7.29 -8.58 -12.73
CA GLN A 146 -6.06 -8.54 -13.51
C GLN A 146 -5.57 -7.11 -13.69
N VAL A 147 -4.31 -6.87 -13.35
CA VAL A 147 -3.70 -5.52 -13.36
C VAL A 147 -2.49 -5.53 -14.27
N SER A 148 -2.58 -4.84 -15.40
CA SER A 148 -1.47 -4.64 -16.32
C SER A 148 -0.69 -3.38 -15.96
N LEU A 149 0.64 -3.47 -15.96
CA LEU A 149 1.52 -2.37 -15.55
C LEU A 149 2.42 -1.94 -16.71
N THR A 150 2.54 -0.63 -16.88
CA THR A 150 3.49 -0.02 -17.81
C THR A 150 4.41 0.91 -17.04
N LYS A 151 5.71 0.62 -17.04
CA LYS A 151 6.72 1.46 -16.40
C LYS A 151 7.02 2.68 -17.28
N ILE A 152 6.86 3.87 -16.71
CA ILE A 152 7.24 5.13 -17.34
C ILE A 152 8.28 5.80 -16.44
N SER A 153 9.49 6.01 -16.96
CA SER A 153 10.55 6.71 -16.23
C SER A 153 10.74 8.11 -16.81
N ILE A 154 10.74 9.11 -15.93
CA ILE A 154 10.94 10.51 -16.29
C ILE A 154 12.18 11.00 -15.55
N GLN A 155 13.19 11.42 -16.31
CA GLN A 155 14.40 12.04 -15.76
C GLN A 155 14.37 13.54 -16.05
N ARG A 156 14.37 14.35 -14.99
CA ARG A 156 14.51 15.81 -15.10
C ARG A 156 15.97 16.21 -14.94
N LEU A 157 16.40 17.16 -15.75
CA LEU A 157 17.77 17.66 -15.72
C LEU A 157 17.90 18.80 -14.70
N PRO A 158 19.04 18.90 -13.98
CA PRO A 158 19.27 19.97 -13.01
C PRO A 158 19.48 21.34 -13.68
N ALA A 159 19.84 22.39 -12.93
CA ALA A 159 20.24 23.65 -13.58
C ALA A 159 21.29 23.39 -14.68
N PRO A 160 21.21 24.04 -15.86
CA PRO A 160 20.53 25.31 -16.16
C PRO A 160 19.09 25.21 -16.71
N TYR A 161 18.47 24.03 -16.74
CA TYR A 161 17.12 23.85 -17.29
C TYR A 161 16.04 24.57 -16.46
N ARG A 162 14.90 24.90 -17.09
CA ARG A 162 13.85 25.82 -16.57
C ARG A 162 13.36 25.45 -15.17
N ASP A 163 13.17 24.17 -14.92
CA ASP A 163 12.69 23.60 -13.67
C ASP A 163 13.73 23.63 -12.54
N ARG A 164 15.02 23.84 -12.89
CA ARG A 164 16.16 23.90 -11.96
C ARG A 164 16.09 22.77 -10.94
N CYS A 165 15.84 21.56 -11.44
CA CYS A 165 15.61 20.40 -10.62
C CYS A 165 16.82 20.14 -9.71
N ARG A 166 16.59 19.74 -8.46
CA ARG A 166 17.67 19.40 -7.52
C ARG A 166 17.58 17.92 -7.14
N ASP A 167 18.72 17.25 -7.25
CA ASP A 167 18.90 15.92 -6.69
C ASP A 167 19.31 16.03 -5.22
N TYR A 168 18.38 15.67 -4.34
CA TYR A 168 18.60 15.71 -2.90
C TYR A 168 19.38 14.48 -2.39
N LYS A 169 19.59 13.43 -3.21
CA LYS A 169 20.41 12.26 -2.83
C LYS A 169 21.90 12.58 -2.87
N THR A 170 22.32 13.52 -3.73
CA THR A 170 23.72 13.91 -3.93
C THR A 170 24.13 15.18 -3.17
N SER A 171 23.16 15.98 -2.67
CA SER A 171 23.45 17.15 -1.85
C SER A 171 23.69 16.77 -0.37
N LYS A 172 24.96 16.68 0.04
CA LYS A 172 25.41 16.45 1.44
C LYS A 172 25.06 17.55 2.45
N ALA A 173 23.97 18.29 2.26
CA ALA A 173 23.55 19.34 3.18
C ALA A 173 22.05 19.55 3.08
N VAL A 174 21.26 18.96 3.97
CA VAL A 174 20.25 19.63 4.81
C VAL A 174 19.92 18.68 5.97
N ASN A 175 19.96 19.22 7.19
CA ASN A 175 19.60 18.55 8.44
C ASN A 175 18.21 17.88 8.39
N SER A 176 18.09 16.83 9.18
CA SER A 176 16.95 15.97 9.48
C SER A 176 15.63 16.69 9.82
N ILE A 177 14.96 17.25 8.82
CA ILE A 177 13.51 17.50 8.84
C ILE A 177 12.98 17.17 7.45
N ALA A 178 12.72 15.89 7.20
CA ALA A 178 12.17 15.42 5.93
C ALA A 178 10.70 15.82 5.84
N PHE A 179 10.44 17.01 5.29
CA PHE A 179 9.13 17.39 4.80
C PHE A 179 8.75 16.45 3.65
N ALA A 180 7.87 15.49 3.95
CA ALA A 180 6.96 14.91 2.98
C ALA A 180 6.06 16.05 2.46
N ASN A 181 6.57 16.80 1.47
CA ASN A 181 5.85 17.68 0.52
C ASN A 181 6.80 18.73 -0.04
N VAL A 182 7.74 18.31 -0.90
CA VAL A 182 8.47 19.24 -1.76
C VAL A 182 8.29 18.80 -3.21
N SER A 183 7.47 19.57 -3.93
CA SER A 183 7.11 19.44 -5.35
C SER A 183 8.30 19.63 -6.33
N LYS A 184 9.54 19.48 -5.85
CA LYS A 184 10.79 19.70 -6.62
C LYS A 184 11.88 18.66 -6.36
N LYS A 185 11.54 17.43 -6.01
CA LYS A 185 12.48 16.31 -6.20
C LYS A 185 12.79 16.17 -7.70
N CYS A 186 13.97 15.67 -8.06
CA CYS A 186 14.19 15.01 -9.35
C CYS A 186 13.86 13.53 -9.18
N PRO A 187 12.58 13.10 -9.08
CA PRO A 187 12.32 11.69 -8.98
C PRO A 187 12.58 11.08 -10.36
N VAL A 188 13.58 10.22 -10.45
CA VAL A 188 13.50 9.12 -11.39
C VAL A 188 12.46 8.18 -10.78
N ARG A 189 11.19 8.34 -11.18
CA ARG A 189 10.13 7.41 -10.76
C ARG A 189 10.36 6.09 -11.49
N ASN A 190 11.15 5.23 -10.88
CA ASN A 190 11.36 3.87 -11.34
C ASN A 190 10.36 2.97 -10.60
N VAL A 191 9.29 2.54 -11.25
CA VAL A 191 8.39 1.55 -10.63
C VAL A 191 9.07 0.20 -10.72
N ASP A 192 9.54 -0.34 -9.59
CA ASP A 192 10.29 -1.60 -9.50
C ASP A 192 9.79 -2.55 -8.38
N ALA A 193 8.75 -2.18 -7.63
CA ALA A 193 8.11 -3.08 -6.69
C ALA A 193 6.60 -2.91 -6.60
N LEU A 194 5.94 -3.98 -6.17
CA LEU A 194 4.56 -4.21 -6.47
C LEU A 194 3.80 -4.65 -5.23
N ILE A 195 2.64 -4.01 -5.06
CA ILE A 195 1.47 -4.37 -4.26
C ILE A 195 1.66 -4.33 -2.74
N LEU A 196 0.89 -3.42 -2.16
CA LEU A 196 0.59 -3.37 -0.74
C LEU A 196 -0.80 -3.87 -0.50
N PHE A 197 -0.94 -4.81 0.41
CA PHE A 197 -2.24 -5.24 0.88
C PHE A 197 -2.66 -4.46 2.09
N PHE A 198 -3.95 -4.14 2.10
CA PHE A 198 -4.63 -3.60 3.27
C PHE A 198 -5.86 -4.45 3.52
N GLY A 199 -5.87 -5.17 4.64
CA GLY A 199 -7.10 -5.68 5.22
C GLY A 199 -7.64 -4.61 6.16
N GLN A 200 -8.88 -4.18 5.95
CA GLN A 200 -9.50 -3.18 6.81
C GLN A 200 -9.59 -3.73 8.25
N ILE A 201 -9.10 -2.95 9.22
CA ILE A 201 -9.05 -3.33 10.66
C ILE A 201 -10.45 -3.64 11.19
#